data_AF-A0A1J5JN59-F1
#
_entry.id   AF-A0A1J5JN59-F1
#
_cell.length_a   1.000
_cell.length_b   1.000
_cell.length_c   1.000
_cell.angle_alpha   90.00
_cell.angle_beta   90.00
_cell.angle_gamma   90.00
#
_symmetry.space_group_name_H-M   'P 1'
#
loop_
_entity.id
_entity.type
_entity.pdbx_description
1 polymer ?
#
loop_
_entity_poly.entity_id
_entity_poly.type
_entity_poly.pdbx_seq_one_letter_code
_entity_poly.pdbx_strand_id
1 'polypeptide(L)'
;MDSESLTNRISGYSGRELRVIILHVKWKKKWKIVTFLTNDFDSLAVEVIERYAKRWRIENWFKEMIEYSHLDALSSPKPKDHDLITACRVLVDDAMTLLKHDAGREFACMSNARFFREVLGEGNLTAHVQLKEDTIVVRFKRFDTQHILEPLFENIDKKIEELGIKPQIPWLNNYKLKIEFEQ
;
A
#
# COMPACT_ATOMS: atom_id res chain seq x y z
N MET A 1 24.93 -15.38 -18.73
CA MET A 1 24.37 -14.02 -18.86
C MET A 1 25.53 -13.15 -18.49
N ASP A 2 26.22 -12.63 -19.50
CA ASP A 2 27.53 -12.01 -19.28
C ASP A 2 27.29 -10.53 -18.98
N SER A 3 27.61 -10.13 -17.76
CA SER A 3 27.51 -8.74 -17.29
C SER A 3 28.91 -8.19 -17.11
N GLU A 4 29.28 -7.19 -17.90
CA GLU A 4 30.50 -6.41 -17.69
C GLU A 4 30.16 -5.15 -16.88
N SER A 5 30.97 -4.86 -15.86
CA SER A 5 30.89 -3.60 -15.10
C SER A 5 32.06 -2.69 -15.50
N LEU A 6 31.75 -1.52 -16.06
CA LEU A 6 32.72 -0.50 -16.43
C LEU A 6 32.49 0.74 -15.55
N THR A 7 33.54 1.22 -14.89
CA THR A 7 33.53 2.45 -14.09
C THR A 7 34.08 3.58 -14.96
N ASN A 8 33.21 4.45 -15.49
CA ASN A 8 33.62 5.59 -16.32
C ASN A 8 33.20 6.90 -15.65
N ARG A 9 34.10 7.91 -15.69
CA ARG A 9 33.79 9.28 -15.25
C ARG A 9 32.89 9.96 -16.29
N ILE A 10 31.74 10.46 -15.87
CA ILE A 10 30.79 11.18 -16.74
C ILE A 10 31.30 12.62 -16.93
N SER A 11 31.44 13.06 -18.19
CA SER A 11 31.89 14.42 -18.52
C SER A 11 30.96 15.47 -17.90
N GLY A 12 31.53 16.46 -17.21
CA GLY A 12 30.77 17.53 -16.52
C GLY A 12 30.20 17.15 -15.16
N TYR A 13 30.37 15.91 -14.69
CA TYR A 13 29.96 15.49 -13.36
C TYR A 13 31.14 15.51 -12.38
N SER A 14 31.10 16.43 -11.41
CA SER A 14 32.11 16.57 -10.35
C SER A 14 31.76 15.80 -9.06
N GLY A 15 30.71 14.98 -9.09
CA GLY A 15 30.29 14.15 -7.96
C GLY A 15 31.16 12.91 -7.76
N ARG A 16 30.72 12.00 -6.89
CA ARG A 16 31.41 10.72 -6.62
C ARG A 16 31.45 9.85 -7.88
N GLU A 17 32.36 8.88 -7.94
CA GLU A 17 32.34 7.94 -9.07
C GLU A 17 30.99 7.22 -9.15
N LEU A 18 30.56 6.87 -10.36
CA LEU A 18 29.32 6.14 -10.62
C LEU A 18 29.63 4.80 -11.30
N ARG A 19 28.84 3.78 -11.01
CA ARG A 19 28.97 2.45 -11.60
C ARG A 19 27.94 2.30 -12.73
N VAL A 20 28.41 1.80 -13.87
CA VAL A 20 27.55 1.45 -15.00
C VAL A 20 27.54 -0.06 -15.16
N ILE A 21 26.34 -0.65 -15.20
CA ILE A 21 26.12 -2.07 -15.51
C ILE A 21 25.48 -2.14 -16.87
N ILE A 22 26.11 -2.85 -17.81
CA ILE A 22 25.62 -3.03 -19.17
C ILE A 22 25.14 -4.47 -19.34
N LEU A 23 23.89 -4.63 -19.75
CA LEU A 23 23.26 -5.93 -19.95
C LEU A 23 22.87 -6.11 -21.41
N HIS A 24 23.41 -7.16 -22.03
CA HIS A 24 23.05 -7.57 -23.39
C HIS A 24 21.90 -8.58 -23.31
N VAL A 25 20.68 -8.14 -23.62
CA VAL A 25 19.48 -8.97 -23.55
C VAL A 25 18.95 -9.30 -24.94
N LYS A 26 18.58 -10.57 -25.15
CA LYS A 26 17.92 -11.01 -26.38
C LYS A 26 16.41 -10.90 -26.19
N TRP A 27 15.75 -10.00 -26.90
CA TRP A 27 14.30 -9.78 -26.84
C TRP A 27 13.66 -9.88 -28.22
N LYS A 28 12.64 -10.73 -28.37
CA LYS A 28 11.95 -10.98 -29.66
C LYS A 28 12.91 -11.16 -30.84
N LYS A 29 13.94 -12.00 -30.67
CA LYS A 29 15.00 -12.30 -31.66
C LYS A 29 15.94 -11.13 -32.01
N LYS A 30 15.85 -9.98 -31.34
CA LYS A 30 16.80 -8.85 -31.49
C LYS A 30 17.64 -8.69 -30.22
N TRP A 31 18.91 -8.35 -30.37
CA TRP A 31 19.75 -7.96 -29.24
C TRP A 31 19.41 -6.52 -28.84
N LYS A 32 19.26 -6.28 -27.54
CA LYS A 32 19.07 -4.98 -26.94
C LYS A 32 20.12 -4.80 -25.85
N ILE A 33 20.55 -3.55 -25.67
CA ILE A 33 21.41 -3.15 -24.57
C ILE A 33 20.52 -2.46 -23.54
N VAL A 34 20.60 -2.91 -22.29
CA VAL A 34 19.96 -2.28 -21.14
C VAL A 34 21.06 -1.82 -20.20
N THR A 35 21.02 -0.54 -19.83
CA THR A 35 22.06 0.07 -19.01
C THR A 35 21.47 0.53 -17.68
N PHE A 36 22.17 0.22 -16.60
CA PHE A 36 21.85 0.68 -15.25
C PHE A 36 22.96 1.61 -14.78
N LEU A 37 22.58 2.77 -14.23
CA LEU A 37 23.49 3.70 -13.57
C LEU A 37 23.19 3.67 -12.08
N THR A 38 24.20 3.40 -11.26
CA THR A 38 24.03 3.28 -9.81
C THR A 38 25.21 3.87 -9.05
N ASN A 39 24.95 4.35 -7.84
CA ASN A 39 25.97 4.68 -6.84
C ASN A 39 26.26 3.52 -5.88
N ASP A 40 25.66 2.35 -6.12
CA ASP A 40 25.88 1.10 -5.36
C ASP A 40 27.07 0.32 -5.92
N PHE A 41 28.19 0.39 -5.20
CA PHE A 41 29.45 -0.28 -5.54
C PHE A 41 29.62 -1.63 -4.86
N ASP A 42 28.87 -1.87 -3.79
CA ASP A 42 29.07 -3.02 -2.90
C ASP A 42 28.24 -4.23 -3.36
N SER A 43 27.01 -4.00 -3.84
CA SER A 43 26.14 -5.09 -4.33
C SER A 43 26.66 -5.72 -5.62
N LEU A 44 26.35 -7.00 -5.82
CA LEU A 44 26.61 -7.66 -7.10
C LEU A 44 25.70 -7.07 -8.20
N ALA A 45 26.16 -7.12 -9.45
CA ALA A 45 25.38 -6.59 -10.58
C ALA A 45 23.99 -7.24 -10.69
N VAL A 46 23.90 -8.55 -10.42
CA VAL A 46 22.63 -9.30 -10.39
C VAL A 46 21.67 -8.79 -9.32
N GLU A 47 22.16 -8.46 -8.12
CA GLU A 47 21.33 -7.94 -7.02
C GLU A 47 20.76 -6.57 -7.37
N VAL A 48 21.58 -5.70 -7.99
CA VAL A 48 21.13 -4.38 -8.46
C VAL A 48 20.03 -4.53 -9.51
N ILE A 49 20.21 -5.45 -10.46
CA ILE A 49 19.21 -5.74 -11.50
C ILE A 49 17.92 -6.30 -10.88
N GLU A 50 18.00 -7.26 -9.97
CA GLU A 50 16.84 -7.83 -9.27
C GLU A 50 16.10 -6.80 -8.42
N ARG A 51 16.84 -5.90 -7.75
CA ARG A 51 16.26 -4.77 -7.02
C ARG A 51 15.51 -3.84 -7.97
N TYR A 52 16.09 -3.52 -9.13
CA TYR A 52 15.43 -2.69 -10.13
C TYR A 52 14.21 -3.38 -10.76
N ALA A 53 14.22 -4.70 -10.92
CA ALA A 53 13.06 -5.44 -11.42
C ALA A 53 11.83 -5.26 -10.51
N LYS A 54 12.04 -5.06 -9.20
CA LYS A 54 10.94 -4.73 -8.25
C LYS A 54 10.31 -3.37 -8.51
N ARG A 55 10.89 -2.48 -9.34
CA ARG A 55 10.28 -1.21 -9.77
C ARG A 55 8.91 -1.40 -10.41
N TRP A 56 8.68 -2.56 -11.05
CA TRP A 56 7.38 -2.94 -11.61
C TRP A 56 6.24 -2.87 -10.57
N ARG A 57 6.54 -3.05 -9.27
CA ARG A 57 5.56 -2.90 -8.19
C ARG A 57 4.91 -1.52 -8.18
N ILE A 58 5.67 -0.46 -8.47
CA ILE A 58 5.16 0.91 -8.52
C ILE A 58 4.22 1.10 -9.73
N GLU A 59 4.54 0.49 -10.88
CA GLU A 59 3.65 0.55 -12.06
C GLU A 59 2.34 -0.18 -11.81
N ASN A 60 2.39 -1.36 -11.18
CA ASN A 60 1.19 -2.07 -10.75
C ASN A 60 0.38 -1.24 -9.75
N TRP A 61 1.03 -0.59 -8.78
CA TRP A 61 0.36 0.27 -7.81
C TRP A 61 -0.35 1.46 -8.48
N PHE A 62 0.32 2.18 -9.40
CA PHE A 62 -0.31 3.26 -10.15
C PHE A 62 -1.52 2.78 -10.95
N LYS A 63 -1.40 1.60 -11.58
CA LYS A 63 -2.51 1.00 -12.33
C LYS A 63 -3.72 0.74 -11.41
N GLU A 64 -3.51 0.11 -10.26
CA GLU A 64 -4.60 -0.14 -9.29
C GLU A 64 -5.22 1.16 -8.76
N MET A 65 -4.39 2.16 -8.44
CA MET A 65 -4.86 3.46 -7.95
C MET A 65 -5.70 4.24 -8.97
N ILE A 66 -5.37 4.14 -10.26
CA ILE A 66 -6.16 4.73 -11.34
C ILE A 66 -7.49 3.97 -11.49
N GLU A 67 -7.42 2.64 -11.58
CA GLU A 67 -8.60 1.80 -11.87
C GLU A 67 -9.63 1.78 -10.73
N TYR A 68 -9.18 1.78 -9.47
CA TYR A 68 -10.05 1.59 -8.30
C TYR A 68 -10.22 2.84 -7.43
N SER A 69 -9.15 3.62 -7.25
CA SER A 69 -9.18 4.83 -6.41
C SER A 69 -9.41 6.10 -7.23
N HIS A 70 -9.51 5.99 -8.56
CA HIS A 70 -9.71 7.10 -9.50
C HIS A 70 -8.69 8.22 -9.32
N LEU A 71 -7.42 7.85 -9.09
CA LEU A 71 -6.34 8.81 -8.82
C LEU A 71 -6.21 9.90 -9.91
N ASP A 72 -6.53 9.56 -11.15
CA ASP A 72 -6.54 10.42 -12.33
C ASP A 72 -7.79 11.31 -12.47
N ALA A 73 -8.82 11.09 -11.66
CA ALA A 73 -10.03 11.91 -11.67
C ALA A 73 -9.87 13.15 -10.79
N LEU A 74 -10.21 14.32 -11.35
CA LEU A 74 -10.36 15.56 -10.60
C LEU A 74 -11.58 15.47 -9.68
N SER A 75 -11.35 15.69 -8.38
CA SER A 75 -12.41 15.76 -7.36
C SER A 75 -13.14 17.11 -7.30
N SER A 76 -12.48 18.19 -7.74
CA SER A 76 -12.95 19.58 -7.66
C SER A 76 -12.11 20.47 -8.58
N PRO A 77 -12.65 21.59 -9.11
CA PRO A 77 -11.87 22.56 -9.88
C PRO A 77 -10.81 23.32 -9.04
N LYS A 78 -10.82 23.17 -7.71
CA LYS A 78 -9.86 23.83 -6.81
C LYS A 78 -8.64 22.92 -6.59
N PRO A 79 -7.40 23.35 -6.89
CA PRO A 79 -6.20 22.52 -6.72
C PRO A 79 -6.02 21.93 -5.31
N LYS A 80 -6.27 22.73 -4.27
CA LYS A 80 -6.15 22.29 -2.87
C LYS A 80 -7.07 21.11 -2.51
N ASP A 81 -8.25 21.04 -3.13
CA ASP A 81 -9.21 19.97 -2.87
C ASP A 81 -8.75 18.69 -3.58
N HIS A 82 -8.09 18.83 -4.74
CA HIS A 82 -7.46 17.73 -5.44
C HIS A 82 -6.28 17.16 -4.64
N ASP A 83 -5.39 18.01 -4.12
CA ASP A 83 -4.24 17.58 -3.32
C ASP A 83 -4.68 16.80 -2.07
N LEU A 84 -5.69 17.31 -1.36
CA LEU A 84 -6.23 16.66 -0.17
C LEU A 84 -6.84 15.29 -0.50
N ILE A 85 -7.70 15.21 -1.52
CA ILE A 85 -8.33 13.94 -1.89
C ILE A 85 -7.30 12.93 -2.40
N THR A 86 -6.29 13.37 -3.14
CA THR A 86 -5.19 12.52 -3.59
C THR A 86 -4.42 11.94 -2.39
N ALA A 87 -4.11 12.76 -1.38
CA ALA A 87 -3.50 12.27 -0.15
C ALA A 87 -4.39 11.25 0.58
N CYS A 88 -5.70 11.53 0.70
CA CYS A 88 -6.65 10.60 1.31
C CYS A 88 -6.73 9.26 0.56
N ARG A 89 -6.71 9.27 -0.78
CA ARG A 89 -6.73 8.04 -1.60
C ARG A 89 -5.53 7.15 -1.30
N VAL A 90 -4.33 7.74 -1.18
CA VAL A 90 -3.11 6.99 -0.82
C VAL A 90 -3.22 6.42 0.59
N LEU A 91 -3.69 7.22 1.56
CA LEU A 91 -3.88 6.75 2.94
C LEU A 91 -4.90 5.59 3.04
N VAL A 92 -5.97 5.65 2.26
CA VAL A 92 -6.97 4.56 2.20
C VAL A 92 -6.37 3.29 1.59
N ASP A 93 -5.56 3.42 0.54
CA ASP A 93 -4.86 2.30 -0.10
C ASP A 93 -3.88 1.61 0.86
N ASP A 94 -3.11 2.39 1.62
CA ASP A 94 -2.20 1.88 2.65
C ASP A 94 -2.97 1.21 3.79
N ALA A 95 -4.03 1.83 4.29
CA ALA A 95 -4.87 1.27 5.35
C ALA A 95 -5.51 -0.07 4.92
N MET A 96 -5.98 -0.16 3.67
CA MET A 96 -6.51 -1.40 3.11
C MET A 96 -5.42 -2.46 2.96
N THR A 97 -4.21 -2.06 2.57
CA THR A 97 -3.05 -2.97 2.48
C THR A 97 -2.69 -3.56 3.83
N LEU A 98 -2.68 -2.75 4.88
CA LEU A 98 -2.45 -3.21 6.26
C LEU A 98 -3.59 -4.15 6.72
N LEU A 99 -4.84 -3.77 6.48
CA LEU A 99 -6.00 -4.59 6.86
C LEU A 99 -5.96 -5.97 6.19
N LYS A 100 -5.62 -6.05 4.90
CA LYS A 100 -5.42 -7.32 4.18
C LYS A 100 -4.33 -8.17 4.80
N HIS A 101 -3.22 -7.54 5.17
CA HIS A 101 -2.09 -8.24 5.76
C HIS A 101 -2.46 -8.84 7.12
N ASP A 102 -3.18 -8.08 7.94
CA ASP A 102 -3.65 -8.52 9.25
C ASP A 102 -4.74 -9.59 9.15
N ALA A 103 -5.58 -9.54 8.10
CA ALA A 103 -6.60 -10.55 7.82
C ALA A 103 -6.02 -11.93 7.46
N GLY A 104 -4.79 -12.00 6.93
CA GLY A 104 -4.15 -13.28 6.61
C GLY A 104 -3.26 -13.23 5.37
N ARG A 105 -2.41 -14.24 5.25
CA ARG A 105 -1.38 -14.32 4.18
C ARG A 105 -2.00 -14.52 2.80
N GLU A 106 -3.14 -15.19 2.73
CA GLU A 106 -3.94 -15.41 1.53
C GLU A 106 -4.55 -14.10 0.99
N PHE A 107 -4.86 -13.14 1.87
CA PHE A 107 -5.41 -11.83 1.50
C PHE A 107 -4.32 -10.81 1.17
N ALA A 108 -3.15 -10.91 1.80
CA ALA A 108 -2.01 -10.04 1.55
C ALA A 108 -1.57 -10.00 0.06
N CYS A 109 -1.77 -11.11 -0.66
CA CYS A 109 -1.44 -11.23 -2.09
C CYS A 109 -2.55 -10.69 -3.03
N MET A 110 -3.73 -10.31 -2.50
CA MET A 110 -4.84 -9.79 -3.29
C MET A 110 -4.69 -8.28 -3.55
N SER A 111 -5.25 -7.80 -4.66
CA SER A 111 -5.43 -6.36 -4.88
C SER A 111 -6.45 -5.78 -3.91
N ASN A 112 -6.34 -4.48 -3.61
CA ASN A 112 -7.27 -3.78 -2.71
C ASN A 112 -8.72 -3.84 -3.24
N ALA A 113 -8.91 -3.67 -4.55
CA ALA A 113 -10.20 -3.78 -5.20
C ALA A 113 -10.86 -5.17 -5.00
N ARG A 114 -10.05 -6.23 -5.08
CA ARG A 114 -10.54 -7.60 -4.89
C ARG A 114 -10.93 -7.84 -3.44
N PHE A 115 -10.09 -7.44 -2.49
CA PHE A 115 -10.38 -7.60 -1.07
C PHE A 115 -11.63 -6.81 -0.65
N PHE A 116 -11.79 -5.58 -1.13
CA PHE A 116 -12.99 -4.80 -0.87
C PHE A 116 -14.27 -5.49 -1.35
N ARG A 117 -14.26 -6.07 -2.56
CA ARG A 117 -15.41 -6.78 -3.11
C ARG A 117 -15.67 -8.10 -2.40
N GLU A 118 -14.65 -8.92 -2.20
CA GLU A 118 -14.78 -10.29 -1.70
C GLU A 118 -14.91 -10.37 -0.17
N VAL A 119 -14.29 -9.46 0.57
CA VAL A 119 -14.27 -9.48 2.05
C VAL A 119 -15.10 -8.36 2.66
N LEU A 120 -15.11 -7.15 2.08
CA LEU A 120 -15.90 -6.02 2.58
C LEU A 120 -17.25 -5.87 1.87
N GLY A 121 -17.71 -6.90 1.16
CA GLY A 121 -19.04 -6.98 0.58
C GLY A 121 -19.39 -5.86 -0.41
N GLU A 122 -18.39 -5.31 -1.09
CA GLU A 122 -18.55 -4.23 -2.09
C GLU A 122 -19.27 -2.98 -1.53
N GLY A 123 -19.06 -2.68 -0.24
CA GLY A 123 -19.69 -1.52 0.41
C GLY A 123 -21.13 -1.75 0.86
N ASN A 124 -21.63 -2.99 0.79
CA ASN A 124 -22.97 -3.34 1.29
C ASN A 124 -22.99 -3.69 2.79
N LEU A 125 -21.86 -3.52 3.49
CA LEU A 125 -21.80 -3.68 4.94
C LEU A 125 -22.69 -2.63 5.62
N THR A 126 -23.65 -3.10 6.38
CA THR A 126 -24.55 -2.24 7.16
C THR A 126 -24.14 -2.30 8.63
N ALA A 127 -24.03 -1.14 9.27
CA ALA A 127 -23.75 -1.07 10.70
C ALA A 127 -24.70 -0.11 11.42
N HIS A 128 -24.99 -0.42 12.68
CA HIS A 128 -25.66 0.45 13.62
C HIS A 128 -24.60 1.16 14.47
N VAL A 129 -24.63 2.49 14.45
CA VAL A 129 -23.71 3.32 15.25
C VAL A 129 -24.46 3.89 16.44
N GLN A 130 -23.93 3.68 17.64
CA GLN A 130 -24.50 4.17 18.89
C GLN A 130 -23.40 4.80 19.75
N LEU A 131 -23.65 5.97 20.31
CA LEU A 131 -22.80 6.53 21.36
C LEU A 131 -23.31 6.01 22.71
N LYS A 132 -22.45 5.31 23.45
CA LYS A 132 -22.69 4.86 24.82
C LYS A 132 -21.66 5.52 25.72
N GLU A 133 -22.09 6.48 26.52
CA GLU A 133 -21.22 7.25 27.42
C GLU A 133 -20.06 7.91 26.65
N ASP A 134 -18.84 7.36 26.75
CA ASP A 134 -17.61 7.84 26.11
C ASP A 134 -17.16 6.96 24.93
N THR A 135 -17.99 5.99 24.51
CA THR A 135 -17.62 4.97 23.53
C THR A 135 -18.60 4.95 22.37
N ILE A 136 -18.09 5.15 21.15
CA ILE A 136 -18.84 4.95 19.91
C ILE A 136 -18.79 3.45 19.59
N VAL A 137 -19.95 2.81 19.65
CA VAL A 137 -20.12 1.41 19.29
C VAL A 137 -20.62 1.33 17.85
N VAL A 138 -19.82 0.73 16.98
CA VAL A 138 -20.18 0.41 15.59
C VAL A 138 -20.46 -1.08 15.53
N ARG A 139 -21.73 -1.44 15.40
CA ARG A 139 -22.17 -2.83 15.31
C ARG A 139 -22.55 -3.19 13.89
N PHE A 140 -21.74 -4.01 13.24
CA PHE A 140 -22.02 -4.52 11.89
C PHE A 140 -23.10 -5.61 11.95
N LYS A 141 -24.06 -5.54 11.03
CA LYS A 141 -24.99 -6.66 10.77
C LYS A 141 -24.22 -7.86 10.25
N ARG A 142 -24.74 -9.06 10.46
CA ARG A 142 -24.09 -10.31 10.01
C ARG A 142 -23.86 -10.32 8.49
N PHE A 143 -22.67 -10.76 8.08
CA PHE A 143 -22.28 -10.96 6.68
C PHE A 143 -21.33 -12.16 6.52
N ASP A 144 -21.23 -12.71 5.30
CA ASP A 144 -20.59 -14.01 5.04
C ASP A 144 -19.11 -14.09 5.47
N THR A 145 -18.38 -13.00 5.25
CA THR A 145 -16.94 -12.88 5.54
C THR A 145 -16.62 -12.32 6.92
N GLN A 146 -17.61 -12.20 7.81
CA GLN A 146 -17.44 -11.65 9.16
C GLN A 146 -16.32 -12.34 9.95
N HIS A 147 -16.24 -13.67 9.85
CA HIS A 147 -15.25 -14.49 10.53
C HIS A 147 -13.79 -14.11 10.22
N ILE A 148 -13.54 -13.38 9.12
CA ILE A 148 -12.20 -12.87 8.76
C ILE A 148 -11.88 -11.60 9.56
N LEU A 149 -12.86 -10.71 9.74
CA LEU A 149 -12.65 -9.39 10.35
C LEU A 149 -12.83 -9.41 11.87
N GLU A 150 -13.77 -10.20 12.36
CA GLU A 150 -14.13 -10.25 13.79
C GLU A 150 -12.91 -10.44 14.71
N PRO A 151 -11.99 -11.39 14.48
CA PRO A 151 -10.80 -11.56 15.32
C PRO A 151 -9.85 -10.36 15.33
N LEU A 152 -9.84 -9.55 14.26
CA LEU A 152 -8.97 -8.39 14.14
C LEU A 152 -9.42 -7.27 15.07
N PHE A 153 -10.74 -7.08 15.19
CA PHE A 153 -11.35 -6.01 15.98
C PHE A 153 -11.72 -6.44 17.41
N GLU A 154 -11.68 -7.74 17.71
CA GLU A 154 -11.79 -8.22 19.09
C GLU A 154 -10.71 -7.60 19.98
N ASN A 155 -11.14 -7.07 21.13
CA ASN A 155 -10.28 -6.44 22.14
C ASN A 155 -9.33 -5.36 21.57
N ILE A 156 -9.77 -4.60 20.57
CA ILE A 156 -8.93 -3.61 19.89
C ILE A 156 -8.31 -2.58 20.85
N ASP A 157 -9.04 -2.14 21.88
CA ASP A 157 -8.52 -1.21 22.88
C ASP A 157 -7.25 -1.75 23.56
N LYS A 158 -7.26 -3.04 23.93
CA LYS A 158 -6.08 -3.69 24.54
C LYS A 158 -4.92 -3.78 23.56
N LYS A 159 -5.20 -4.16 22.32
CA LYS A 159 -4.17 -4.23 21.26
C LYS A 159 -3.50 -2.87 21.03
N ILE A 160 -4.28 -1.79 21.05
CA ILE A 160 -3.80 -0.40 20.89
C ILE A 160 -2.98 0.02 22.12
N GLU A 161 -3.45 -0.30 23.33
CA GLU A 161 -2.74 -0.02 24.59
C GLU A 161 -1.40 -0.75 24.69
N GLU A 162 -1.33 -2.01 24.23
CA GLU A 162 -0.09 -2.81 24.16
C GLU A 162 0.96 -2.17 23.23
N LEU A 163 0.51 -1.42 22.20
CA LEU A 163 1.37 -0.63 21.32
C LEU A 163 1.77 0.72 21.91
N GLY A 164 1.37 1.02 23.15
CA GLY A 164 1.65 2.30 23.83
C GLY A 164 0.80 3.47 23.33
N ILE A 165 -0.29 3.17 22.60
CA ILE A 165 -1.18 4.18 22.03
C ILE A 165 -2.42 4.29 22.93
N LYS A 166 -2.92 5.51 23.12
CA LYS A 166 -4.17 5.73 23.86
C LYS A 166 -5.36 5.39 22.95
N PRO A 167 -6.35 4.60 23.41
CA PRO A 167 -7.51 4.23 22.60
C PRO A 167 -8.47 5.39 22.33
N GLN A 168 -8.38 6.48 23.11
CA GLN A 168 -9.17 7.69 22.87
C GLN A 168 -8.73 8.40 21.59
N ILE A 169 -9.70 8.77 20.76
CA ILE A 169 -9.47 9.45 19.48
C ILE A 169 -9.63 10.96 19.66
N PRO A 170 -8.55 11.78 19.63
CA PRO A 170 -8.64 13.19 20.04
C PRO A 170 -9.55 14.05 19.17
N TRP A 171 -9.56 13.80 17.86
CA TRP A 171 -10.41 14.50 16.91
C TRP A 171 -11.87 14.03 16.93
N LEU A 172 -12.17 12.99 17.72
CA LEU A 172 -13.51 12.45 17.94
C LEU A 172 -13.95 12.65 19.39
N ASN A 173 -13.71 13.86 19.93
CA ASN A 173 -14.04 14.24 21.31
C ASN A 173 -13.43 13.33 22.40
N ASN A 174 -12.28 12.70 22.11
CA ASN A 174 -11.65 11.69 22.96
C ASN A 174 -12.53 10.46 23.22
N TYR A 175 -13.53 10.19 22.38
CA TYR A 175 -14.29 8.96 22.44
C TYR A 175 -13.44 7.76 22.05
N LYS A 176 -13.78 6.61 22.62
CA LYS A 176 -13.26 5.29 22.20
C LYS A 176 -14.11 4.75 21.06
N LEU A 177 -13.54 3.86 20.26
CA LEU A 177 -14.24 3.18 19.18
C LEU A 177 -14.30 1.68 19.48
N LYS A 178 -15.51 1.15 19.61
CA LYS A 178 -15.73 -0.29 19.75
C LYS A 178 -16.42 -0.83 18.51
N ILE A 179 -15.80 -1.80 17.86
CA ILE A 179 -16.37 -2.49 16.71
C ILE A 179 -16.93 -3.83 17.20
N GLU A 180 -18.20 -4.08 16.89
CA GLU A 180 -18.92 -5.31 17.23
C GLU A 180 -19.55 -5.90 15.97
N PHE A 181 -19.78 -7.21 15.98
CA PHE A 181 -20.46 -7.92 14.92
C PHE A 181 -21.67 -8.65 15.51
N GLU A 182 -22.78 -8.68 14.78
CA GLU A 182 -23.95 -9.48 15.16
C GLU A 182 -23.65 -10.98 15.02
N GLN A 183 -24.25 -11.80 15.90
CA GLN A 183 -24.14 -13.26 15.89
C GLN A 183 -25.07 -13.90 14.86
#